data_AF-A0A975BCK1-F1
#
_entry.id   AF-A0A975BCK1-F1
#
_cell.length_a   1.000
_cell.length_b   1.000
_cell.length_c   1.000
_cell.angle_alpha   90.00
_cell.angle_beta   90.00
_cell.angle_gamma   90.00
#
_symmetry.space_group_name_H-M   'P 1'
#
loop_
_entity.id
_entity.type
_entity.pdbx_description
1 polymer ?
#
loop_
_entity_poly.entity_id
_entity_poly.type
_entity_poly.pdbx_seq_one_letter_code
_entity_poly.pdbx_strand_id
1 'polypeptide(L)' 'MTKEQEAQYEDADSLREIIKNLEKRKFKLDCGHVTTFGYYLSNDITIKTNKHPEIICSLCGY' A
#
# COMPACT_ATOMS: atom_id res chain seq x y z
N MET A 1 18.03 3.02 -14.74
CA MET A 1 17.65 1.62 -15.04
C MET A 1 18.10 1.29 -16.44
N THR A 2 18.55 0.07 -16.67
CA THR A 2 18.68 -0.47 -18.02
C THR A 2 17.32 -0.95 -18.53
N LYS A 3 17.14 -1.07 -19.85
CA LYS A 3 15.89 -1.57 -20.44
C LYS A 3 15.52 -2.98 -19.97
N GLU A 4 16.52 -3.80 -19.67
CA GLU A 4 16.34 -5.15 -19.11
C GLU A 4 15.83 -5.12 -17.66
N GLN A 5 16.23 -4.12 -16.88
CA GLN A 5 15.71 -3.92 -15.52
C GLN A 5 14.27 -3.39 -15.55
N GLU A 6 13.94 -2.51 -16.49
CA GLU A 6 12.56 -2.00 -16.66
C GLU A 6 11.57 -3.12 -17.02
N ALA A 7 12.01 -4.13 -17.77
CA ALA A 7 11.17 -5.28 -18.15
C ALA A 7 10.82 -6.21 -16.97
N GLN A 8 11.47 -6.05 -15.81
CA GLN A 8 11.17 -6.84 -14.59
C GLN A 8 10.05 -6.23 -13.75
N TYR A 9 9.59 -5.01 -14.07
CA TYR A 9 8.54 -4.34 -13.32
C TYR A 9 7.17 -4.79 -13.82
N GLU A 10 6.31 -5.20 -12.89
CA GLU A 10 4.89 -5.41 -13.17
C GLU A 10 4.16 -4.08 -13.26
N ASP A 11 3.04 -4.05 -13.99
CA ASP A 11 2.17 -2.88 -14.04
C ASP A 11 1.45 -2.65 -12.70
N ALA A 12 1.01 -1.41 -12.49
CA ALA A 12 0.18 -1.04 -11.35
C ALA A 12 -1.08 -1.92 -11.19
N ASP A 13 -1.60 -2.52 -12.26
CA ASP A 13 -2.76 -3.42 -12.21
C ASP A 13 -2.51 -4.69 -11.37
N SER A 14 -1.31 -5.29 -11.48
CA SER A 14 -0.90 -6.41 -10.60
C SER A 14 -1.02 -6.03 -9.13
N LEU A 15 -0.55 -4.83 -8.77
CA LEU A 15 -0.64 -4.33 -7.40
C LEU A 15 -2.08 -4.04 -6.98
N ARG A 16 -2.93 -3.54 -7.89
CA ARG A 16 -4.36 -3.32 -7.61
C ARG A 16 -5.08 -4.62 -7.28
N GLU A 17 -4.80 -5.71 -7.99
CA GLU A 17 -5.40 -7.03 -7.70
C GLU A 17 -5.00 -7.54 -6.32
N ILE A 18 -3.73 -7.36 -5.90
CA ILE A 18 -3.28 -7.68 -4.55
C ILE A 18 -4.06 -6.86 -3.50
N ILE A 19 -4.25 -5.57 -3.74
CA ILE A 19 -4.98 -4.67 -2.83
C ILE A 19 -6.46 -5.05 -2.77
N LYS A 20 -7.11 -5.42 -3.88
CA LYS A 20 -8.49 -5.90 -3.90
C LYS A 20 -8.68 -7.16 -3.05
N ASN A 21 -7.69 -8.06 -3.02
CA ASN A 21 -7.73 -9.24 -2.14
C ASN A 21 -7.71 -8.88 -0.64
N LEU A 22 -7.43 -7.61 -0.28
CA LEU A 22 -7.50 -7.12 1.09
C LEU A 22 -8.87 -6.55 1.45
N GLU A 23 -9.83 -6.48 0.52
CA GLU A 23 -11.16 -5.91 0.76
C GLU A 23 -11.81 -6.45 2.05
N LYS A 24 -12.45 -5.57 2.82
CA LYS A 24 -13.11 -5.82 4.12
C LYS A 24 -12.17 -6.24 5.26
N ARG A 25 -10.85 -6.38 5.02
CA ARG A 25 -9.87 -6.66 6.08
C ARG A 25 -9.47 -5.38 6.81
N LYS A 26 -9.21 -5.51 8.12
CA LYS A 26 -8.85 -4.41 9.01
C LYS A 26 -7.40 -4.56 9.47
N PHE A 27 -6.66 -3.46 9.48
CA PHE A 27 -5.26 -3.44 9.90
C PHE A 27 -4.98 -2.29 10.84
N LYS A 28 -4.05 -2.50 11.76
CA LYS A 28 -3.41 -1.44 12.54
C LYS A 28 -2.10 -1.06 11.83
N LEU A 29 -1.94 0.22 11.56
CA LEU A 29 -0.79 0.80 10.88
C LEU A 29 0.37 1.04 11.86
N ASP A 30 1.58 1.24 11.33
CA ASP A 30 2.77 1.49 12.15
C ASP A 30 2.66 2.80 12.96
N CYS A 31 1.92 3.77 12.45
CA CYS A 31 1.61 5.02 13.14
C CYS A 31 0.50 4.88 14.23
N GLY A 32 -0.01 3.67 14.46
CA GLY A 32 -1.02 3.36 15.47
C GLY A 32 -2.49 3.50 15.04
N HIS A 33 -2.75 4.08 13.87
CA HIS A 33 -4.10 4.22 13.31
C HIS A 33 -4.65 2.92 12.72
N VAL A 34 -5.95 2.88 12.45
CA VAL A 34 -6.60 1.73 11.83
C VAL A 34 -7.09 2.06 10.42
N THR A 35 -7.07 1.06 9.53
CA THR A 35 -7.60 1.16 8.17
C THR A 35 -8.41 -0.08 7.83
N THR A 36 -9.41 0.06 6.96
CA THR A 36 -10.23 -1.05 6.45
C THR A 36 -10.27 -0.98 4.93
N PHE A 37 -9.60 -1.91 4.26
CA PHE A 37 -9.52 -1.89 2.81
C PHE A 37 -10.90 -2.08 2.16
N GLY A 38 -11.16 -1.33 1.09
CA GLY A 38 -12.42 -1.42 0.34
C GLY A 38 -13.65 -0.83 1.03
N TYR A 39 -13.46 -0.01 2.06
CA TYR A 39 -14.54 0.69 2.74
C TYR A 39 -14.58 2.17 2.34
N TYR A 40 -15.78 2.72 2.11
CA TYR A 40 -16.01 4.08 1.61
C TYR A 40 -15.42 5.20 2.50
N LEU A 41 -15.16 4.91 3.78
CA LEU A 41 -14.59 5.85 4.76
C LEU A 41 -13.21 5.42 5.28
N SER A 42 -12.48 4.60 4.51
CA SER A 42 -11.13 4.22 4.91
C SER A 42 -10.14 5.36 4.71
N ASN A 43 -9.14 5.44 5.58
CA ASN A 43 -8.03 6.37 5.43
C ASN A 43 -7.10 5.92 4.30
N ASP A 44 -6.60 6.88 3.52
CA ASP A 44 -5.47 6.67 2.64
C ASP A 44 -4.24 6.25 3.46
N ILE A 45 -3.43 5.38 2.86
CA ILE A 45 -2.18 4.88 3.46
C ILE A 45 -1.00 5.20 2.57
N THR A 46 0.15 5.43 3.20
CA THR A 46 1.44 5.56 2.54
C THR A 46 2.25 4.31 2.83
N ILE A 47 2.70 3.64 1.77
CA ILE A 47 3.61 2.50 1.86
C ILE A 47 5.01 2.98 1.48
N LYS A 48 5.95 2.96 2.42
CA LYS A 48 7.37 3.25 2.15
C LYS A 48 8.07 1.94 1.81
N THR A 49 8.63 1.81 0.61
CA THR A 49 9.22 0.56 0.09
C THR A 49 10.71 0.39 0.41
N ASN A 50 11.18 1.00 1.52
CA ASN A 50 12.55 0.84 2.00
C ASN A 50 12.82 -0.60 2.47
N LYS A 51 14.08 -0.91 2.83
CA LYS A 51 14.52 -2.24 3.32
C LYS A 51 13.62 -2.84 4.40
N HIS A 52 13.02 -1.98 5.23
CA HIS A 52 11.93 -2.33 6.13
C HIS A 52 10.70 -1.53 5.67
N PRO A 53 9.72 -2.19 5.03
CA PRO A 53 8.52 -1.51 4.58
C PRO A 53 7.76 -0.92 5.77
N GLU A 54 7.36 0.33 5.66
CA GLU A 54 6.50 1.01 6.65
C GLU A 54 5.15 1.29 6.01
N ILE A 55 4.08 1.02 6.74
CA ILE A 55 2.70 1.31 6.31
C ILE A 55 2.09 2.28 7.33
N ILE A 56 1.98 3.54 6.93
CA ILE A 56 1.48 4.63 7.77
C ILE A 56 0.24 5.27 7.17
N CYS A 57 -0.49 6.02 7.99
CA CYS A 57 -1.62 6.82 7.49
C CYS A 57 -1.10 8.00 6.65
N SER A 58 -1.82 8.42 5.61
CA SER A 58 -1.40 9.57 4.79
C SER A 58 -1.28 10.87 5.60
N LEU A 59 -2.06 11.02 6.67
CA LEU A 59 -1.96 12.16 7.60
C LEU A 59 -0.69 12.14 8.47
N CYS A 60 -0.06 10.96 8.61
CA CYS A 60 1.12 10.71 9.44
C CYS A 60 2.41 10.74 8.62
N GLY A 61 2.29 10.66 7.29
CA GLY A 61 3.40 10.62 6.35
C GLY A 61 3.73 11.97 5.72
N TYR A 62 2.96 13.02 6.04
CA TYR A 62 3.21 14.41 5.67
C TYR A 62 3.92 15.18 6.79
#